data_AF-A0A958IE15-F1
#
_entry.id   AF-A0A958IE15-F1
#
_cell.length_a   1.000
_cell.length_b   1.000
_cell.length_c   1.000
_cell.angle_alpha   90.00
_cell.angle_beta   90.00
_cell.angle_gamma   90.00
#
_symmetry.space_group_name_H-M   'P 1'
#
loop_
_entity.id
_entity.type
_entity.pdbx_description
1 polymer ?
#
loop_
_entity_poly.entity_id
_entity_poly.type
_entity_poly.pdbx_seq_one_letter_code
_entity_poly.pdbx_strand_id
1 'polypeptide(L)'
;NLRWLGRGTYGLTDFDLDEDIPNRAGLNFPSEIFLNVDMSFVSYPEITGDTIAWDSLALAVTTAHEFNHALQLGYRFWEASNGGWTDLRLIEATATLMEEVVASEVNDYFMVLDSYFGLTRLNFEDTRVLYGDVVFYIMLSRLYGFGHARELWEEITARPGLEALEAILGGRGSSVEEELIRLAGWLGNSGSRTRPGRFFPDAAGFPDIPFNTTITLDGNDTGIQTVFQNELPTLAFEFLRIPVSPAASVQVLLESQGGQNAWQGVSLSDDDPFAEPFPEGIALNYDGGTFAEAVYAAVVKGAAQADTLEDYTFYARASQSDPAGRGNLPFAYPNPLHPGSRASEITIENLPTGKKVLILNGSGDRVTVLDPGPEGRRVFWDLNNSQNEPVASGVYLFVVDGEEDKNGKIMIVR
;
A
#
# COMPACT_ATOMS: atom_id res chain seq x y z
N ASN A 1 -45.66 8.87 -0.38
CA ASN A 1 -45.64 8.76 -1.86
C ASN A 1 -44.76 7.58 -2.21
N LEU A 2 -45.28 6.51 -2.81
CA LEU A 2 -44.46 5.38 -3.28
C LEU A 2 -43.72 5.83 -4.54
N ARG A 3 -42.42 6.12 -4.44
CA ARG A 3 -41.55 6.30 -5.60
C ARG A 3 -41.15 4.92 -6.09
N TRP A 4 -41.37 4.66 -7.38
CA TRP A 4 -40.90 3.44 -8.02
C TRP A 4 -39.41 3.61 -8.29
N LEU A 5 -38.58 2.94 -7.48
CA LEU A 5 -37.17 2.75 -7.82
C LEU A 5 -37.12 1.96 -9.14
N GLY A 6 -36.34 2.42 -10.10
CA GLY A 6 -36.24 1.78 -11.42
C GLY A 6 -35.92 0.28 -11.32
N ARG A 7 -36.21 -0.50 -12.37
CA ARG A 7 -35.71 -1.89 -12.45
C ARG A 7 -34.18 -1.90 -12.28
N GLY A 8 -33.69 -2.64 -11.28
CA GLY A 8 -32.25 -2.80 -11.01
C GLY A 8 -31.67 -1.85 -9.97
N THR A 9 -32.46 -0.98 -9.35
CA THR A 9 -32.04 -0.19 -8.18
C THR A 9 -32.36 -0.96 -6.90
N TYR A 10 -31.35 -1.17 -6.06
CA TYR A 10 -31.46 -1.89 -4.78
C TYR A 10 -32.19 -1.04 -3.74
N GLY A 11 -31.66 0.16 -3.46
CA GLY A 11 -32.20 1.14 -2.54
C GLY A 11 -31.84 2.55 -2.98
N LEU A 12 -32.32 3.54 -2.21
CA LEU A 12 -31.94 4.93 -2.32
C LEU A 12 -32.20 5.64 -1.00
N THR A 13 -31.23 6.43 -0.55
CA THR A 13 -31.40 7.43 0.50
C THR A 13 -31.58 8.79 -0.15
N ASP A 14 -32.80 9.32 -0.10
CA ASP A 14 -33.14 10.66 -0.60
C ASP A 14 -33.01 11.68 0.53
N PHE A 15 -32.72 12.93 0.19
CA PHE A 15 -32.59 14.03 1.14
C PHE A 15 -32.95 15.36 0.49
N ASP A 16 -33.38 16.32 1.30
CA ASP A 16 -33.77 17.64 0.82
C ASP A 16 -32.64 18.65 1.04
N LEU A 17 -32.07 19.18 -0.05
CA LEU A 17 -31.02 20.20 -0.01
C LEU A 17 -31.49 21.53 0.61
N ASP A 18 -32.80 21.77 0.65
CA ASP A 18 -33.39 22.98 1.22
C ASP A 18 -33.66 22.84 2.74
N GLU A 19 -33.49 21.65 3.32
CA GLU A 19 -33.71 21.37 4.74
C GLU A 19 -32.40 21.01 5.45
N ASP A 20 -31.85 21.94 6.24
CA ASP A 20 -30.70 21.68 7.14
C ASP A 20 -31.19 21.25 8.53
N ILE A 21 -30.52 20.30 9.21
CA ILE A 21 -30.91 19.92 10.58
C ILE A 21 -30.43 21.01 11.54
N PRO A 22 -31.35 21.74 12.22
CA PRO A 22 -30.96 22.90 13.00
C PRO A 22 -30.00 22.57 14.15
N ASN A 23 -29.05 23.47 14.40
CA ASN A 23 -28.05 23.39 15.48
C ASN A 23 -26.96 22.33 15.31
N ARG A 24 -26.73 21.83 14.09
CA ARG A 24 -25.55 21.03 13.74
C ARG A 24 -24.53 21.87 12.98
N ALA A 25 -23.28 21.41 12.95
CA ALA A 25 -22.19 22.13 12.31
C ALA A 25 -22.06 21.75 10.83
N GLY A 26 -22.08 22.75 9.95
CA GLY A 26 -21.98 22.54 8.50
C GLY A 26 -23.28 22.00 7.88
N LEU A 27 -23.21 21.46 6.66
CA LEU A 27 -24.40 20.97 5.94
C LEU A 27 -24.77 19.57 6.40
N ASN A 28 -26.03 19.35 6.75
CA ASN A 28 -26.53 18.07 7.21
C ASN A 28 -28.04 18.02 6.93
N PHE A 29 -28.57 16.85 6.57
CA PHE A 29 -29.88 16.78 5.93
C PHE A 29 -30.77 15.73 6.59
N PRO A 30 -32.08 16.01 6.78
CA PRO A 30 -33.03 14.95 7.02
C PRO A 30 -33.09 14.04 5.78
N SER A 31 -33.35 12.75 6.00
CA SER A 31 -33.30 11.75 4.95
C SER A 31 -34.48 10.80 4.99
N GLU A 32 -34.82 10.26 3.82
CA GLU A 32 -35.82 9.21 3.64
C GLU A 32 -35.16 8.02 2.92
N ILE A 33 -35.33 6.82 3.46
CA ILE A 33 -34.81 5.59 2.85
C ILE A 33 -35.92 4.92 2.03
N PHE A 34 -35.60 4.59 0.79
CA PHE A 34 -36.41 3.80 -0.11
C PHE A 34 -35.71 2.49 -0.39
N LEU A 35 -36.40 1.36 -0.17
CA LEU A 35 -35.86 0.03 -0.44
C LEU A 35 -36.70 -0.63 -1.53
N ASN A 36 -36.04 -1.31 -2.47
CA ASN A 36 -36.73 -2.19 -3.39
C ASN A 36 -37.15 -3.47 -2.66
N VAL A 37 -38.38 -3.90 -2.91
CA VAL A 37 -38.95 -5.11 -2.29
C VAL A 37 -38.92 -6.31 -3.23
N ASP A 38 -38.51 -6.11 -4.49
CA ASP A 38 -38.31 -7.14 -5.49
C ASP A 38 -36.82 -7.24 -5.81
N MET A 39 -36.12 -8.18 -5.16
CA MET A 39 -34.69 -8.43 -5.35
C MET A 39 -34.39 -9.51 -6.39
N SER A 40 -35.37 -9.89 -7.23
CA SER A 40 -35.21 -10.98 -8.21
C SER A 40 -34.16 -10.73 -9.30
N PHE A 41 -33.62 -9.51 -9.39
CA PHE A 41 -32.53 -9.14 -10.28
C PHE A 41 -31.13 -9.37 -9.68
N VAL A 42 -31.05 -9.68 -8.39
CA VAL A 42 -29.81 -9.99 -7.66
C VAL A 42 -29.56 -11.49 -7.69
N SER A 43 -28.30 -11.90 -7.81
CA SER A 43 -27.92 -13.31 -7.81
C SER A 43 -26.66 -13.52 -6.99
N TYR A 44 -26.76 -14.33 -5.94
CA TYR A 44 -25.64 -14.82 -5.13
C TYR A 44 -25.35 -16.28 -5.51
N PRO A 45 -24.40 -16.55 -6.42
CA PRO A 45 -24.20 -17.88 -6.99
C PRO A 45 -23.86 -18.96 -5.95
N GLU A 46 -23.29 -18.56 -4.82
CA GLU A 46 -22.87 -19.45 -3.73
C GLU A 46 -24.02 -19.90 -2.84
N ILE A 47 -25.14 -19.17 -2.83
CA ILE A 47 -26.32 -19.53 -2.08
C ILE A 47 -27.26 -20.19 -3.07
N THR A 48 -27.51 -21.49 -2.99
CA THR A 48 -28.35 -22.20 -3.96
C THR A 48 -29.66 -22.71 -3.37
N GLY A 49 -30.80 -22.44 -4.01
CA GLY A 49 -32.06 -23.18 -3.80
C GLY A 49 -33.03 -22.65 -2.74
N ASP A 50 -32.76 -21.52 -2.10
CA ASP A 50 -33.69 -20.84 -1.17
C ASP A 50 -33.82 -19.36 -1.52
N THR A 51 -34.79 -19.05 -2.38
CA THR A 51 -35.02 -17.68 -2.86
C THR A 51 -35.43 -16.71 -1.75
N ILE A 52 -36.03 -17.19 -0.65
CA ILE A 52 -36.41 -16.33 0.49
C ILE A 52 -35.16 -15.92 1.25
N ALA A 53 -34.22 -16.85 1.46
CA ALA A 53 -32.93 -16.54 2.06
C ALA A 53 -32.15 -15.53 1.21
N TRP A 54 -32.19 -15.66 -0.12
CA TRP A 54 -31.54 -14.73 -1.04
C TRP A 54 -32.10 -13.31 -0.94
N ASP A 55 -33.42 -13.16 -1.09
CA ASP A 55 -34.07 -11.86 -1.03
C ASP A 55 -33.83 -11.19 0.33
N SER A 56 -33.79 -11.98 1.41
CA SER A 56 -33.54 -11.48 2.76
C SER A 56 -32.11 -10.94 2.92
N LEU A 57 -31.11 -11.60 2.32
CA LEU A 57 -29.71 -11.17 2.36
C LEU A 57 -29.48 -9.94 1.47
N ALA A 58 -30.03 -9.91 0.26
CA ALA A 58 -29.98 -8.73 -0.61
C ALA A 58 -30.61 -7.51 0.08
N LEU A 59 -31.75 -7.70 0.75
CA LEU A 59 -32.40 -6.65 1.51
C LEU A 59 -31.56 -6.23 2.73
N ALA A 60 -30.89 -7.16 3.41
CA ALA A 60 -30.01 -6.84 4.54
C ALA A 60 -28.81 -5.99 4.12
N VAL A 61 -28.11 -6.37 3.04
CA VAL A 61 -27.02 -5.60 2.42
C VAL A 61 -27.49 -4.19 2.06
N THR A 62 -28.56 -4.11 1.26
CA THR A 62 -29.11 -2.82 0.80
C THR A 62 -29.52 -1.94 1.98
N THR A 63 -30.20 -2.52 2.98
CA THR A 63 -30.65 -1.76 4.15
C THR A 63 -29.47 -1.25 4.95
N ALA A 64 -28.39 -2.04 5.10
CA ALA A 64 -27.19 -1.61 5.80
C ALA A 64 -26.52 -0.42 5.10
N HIS A 65 -26.40 -0.48 3.78
CA HIS A 65 -25.84 0.59 2.94
C HIS A 65 -26.64 1.89 3.07
N GLU A 66 -27.94 1.83 2.77
CA GLU A 66 -28.80 3.01 2.77
C GLU A 66 -29.04 3.57 4.17
N PHE A 67 -29.14 2.70 5.19
CA PHE A 67 -29.22 3.18 6.56
C PHE A 67 -27.93 3.89 6.98
N ASN A 68 -26.76 3.47 6.46
CA ASN A 68 -25.54 4.21 6.72
C ASN A 68 -25.60 5.61 6.10
N HIS A 69 -26.01 5.77 4.84
CA HIS A 69 -26.23 7.09 4.25
C HIS A 69 -27.15 7.97 5.09
N ALA A 70 -28.25 7.43 5.61
CA ALA A 70 -29.14 8.17 6.48
C ALA A 70 -28.46 8.67 7.77
N LEU A 71 -27.55 7.87 8.36
CA LEU A 71 -26.72 8.29 9.48
C LEU A 71 -25.69 9.34 9.07
N GLN A 72 -25.01 9.11 7.94
CA GLN A 72 -23.99 10.01 7.38
C GLN A 72 -24.56 11.40 7.14
N LEU A 73 -25.77 11.50 6.56
CA LEU A 73 -26.49 12.77 6.33
C LEU A 73 -26.77 13.55 7.62
N GLY A 74 -26.71 12.91 8.79
CA GLY A 74 -26.72 13.59 10.07
C GLY A 74 -25.40 14.29 10.44
N TYR A 75 -24.28 13.91 9.84
CA TYR A 75 -22.98 14.56 9.99
C TYR A 75 -22.80 15.69 8.99
N ARG A 76 -21.68 16.41 9.12
CA ARG A 76 -21.30 17.48 8.23
C ARG A 76 -20.90 16.96 6.85
N PHE A 77 -21.46 17.54 5.80
CA PHE A 77 -21.00 17.39 4.43
C PHE A 77 -20.15 18.60 4.02
N TRP A 78 -19.16 18.34 3.17
CA TRP A 78 -18.25 19.33 2.61
C TRP A 78 -18.51 19.50 1.12
N GLU A 79 -18.90 20.70 0.70
CA GLU A 79 -19.10 21.02 -0.72
C GLU A 79 -17.76 21.08 -1.45
N ALA A 80 -17.68 20.41 -2.59
CA ALA A 80 -16.57 20.52 -3.51
C ALA A 80 -16.73 21.75 -4.41
N SER A 81 -15.62 22.29 -4.91
CA SER A 81 -15.62 23.49 -5.77
C SER A 81 -16.39 23.34 -7.08
N ASN A 82 -16.68 22.11 -7.50
CA ASN A 82 -17.47 21.78 -8.69
C ASN A 82 -18.99 21.66 -8.41
N GLY A 83 -19.43 21.97 -7.18
CA GLY A 83 -20.84 21.83 -6.76
C GLY A 83 -21.25 20.40 -6.39
N GLY A 84 -20.30 19.46 -6.31
CA GLY A 84 -20.51 18.12 -5.76
C GLY A 84 -20.11 18.03 -4.28
N TRP A 85 -19.94 16.80 -3.80
CA TRP A 85 -19.46 16.51 -2.44
C TRP A 85 -17.99 16.16 -2.45
N THR A 86 -17.22 16.75 -1.54
CA THR A 86 -15.78 16.49 -1.39
C THR A 86 -15.52 15.03 -1.04
N ASP A 87 -16.35 14.46 -0.16
CA ASP A 87 -16.12 13.16 0.47
C ASP A 87 -16.96 12.04 -0.14
N LEU A 88 -17.43 12.18 -1.39
CA LEU A 88 -18.30 11.17 -2.04
C LEU A 88 -17.69 9.76 -1.95
N ARG A 89 -16.36 9.66 -2.08
CA ARG A 89 -15.65 8.40 -1.96
C ARG A 89 -15.72 7.77 -0.57
N LEU A 90 -15.55 8.58 0.46
CA LEU A 90 -15.71 8.14 1.84
C LEU A 90 -17.16 7.76 2.18
N ILE A 91 -18.12 8.53 1.66
CA ILE A 91 -19.57 8.28 1.79
C ILE A 91 -19.92 6.88 1.29
N GLU A 92 -19.61 6.56 0.04
CA GLU A 92 -19.95 5.26 -0.55
C GLU A 92 -19.16 4.13 0.10
N ALA A 93 -17.85 4.31 0.30
CA ALA A 93 -17.00 3.23 0.82
C ALA A 93 -17.34 2.83 2.27
N THR A 94 -17.74 3.79 3.12
CA THR A 94 -18.17 3.47 4.49
C THR A 94 -19.61 2.97 4.57
N ALA A 95 -20.46 3.28 3.58
CA ALA A 95 -21.76 2.63 3.41
C ALA A 95 -21.58 1.16 2.97
N THR A 96 -20.70 0.88 2.01
CA THR A 96 -20.31 -0.49 1.63
C THR A 96 -19.67 -1.24 2.79
N LEU A 97 -18.86 -0.58 3.63
CA LEU A 97 -18.33 -1.22 4.84
C LEU A 97 -19.43 -1.71 5.78
N MET A 98 -20.58 -1.03 5.86
CA MET A 98 -21.68 -1.47 6.72
C MET A 98 -22.38 -2.71 6.21
N GLU A 99 -22.34 -2.97 4.90
CA GLU A 99 -22.79 -4.25 4.34
C GLU A 99 -22.00 -5.40 4.99
N GLU A 100 -20.68 -5.25 5.12
CA GLU A 100 -19.81 -6.22 5.79
C GLU A 100 -20.03 -6.31 7.29
N VAL A 101 -20.49 -5.24 7.94
CA VAL A 101 -20.83 -5.28 9.37
C VAL A 101 -22.11 -6.08 9.62
N VAL A 102 -23.09 -5.99 8.70
CA VAL A 102 -24.43 -6.55 8.89
C VAL A 102 -24.59 -7.93 8.23
N ALA A 103 -23.95 -8.14 7.09
CA ALA A 103 -24.15 -9.28 6.20
C ALA A 103 -22.82 -9.78 5.60
N SER A 104 -21.77 -9.91 6.43
CA SER A 104 -20.43 -10.40 6.03
C SER A 104 -20.42 -11.73 5.25
N GLU A 105 -21.45 -12.57 5.42
CA GLU A 105 -21.56 -13.82 4.69
C GLU A 105 -21.89 -13.66 3.21
N VAL A 106 -22.30 -12.45 2.79
CA VAL A 106 -22.72 -12.16 1.40
C VAL A 106 -21.55 -11.73 0.54
N ASN A 107 -20.62 -10.94 1.09
CA ASN A 107 -19.50 -10.35 0.35
C ASN A 107 -19.95 -9.59 -0.92
N ASP A 108 -21.01 -8.78 -0.83
CA ASP A 108 -21.65 -8.11 -1.98
C ASP A 108 -20.64 -7.24 -2.77
N TYR A 109 -19.73 -6.60 -2.05
CA TYR A 109 -18.65 -5.78 -2.60
C TYR A 109 -17.72 -6.51 -3.57
N PHE A 110 -17.73 -7.85 -3.64
CA PHE A 110 -16.97 -8.60 -4.65
C PHE A 110 -17.34 -8.19 -6.07
N MET A 111 -18.59 -7.79 -6.30
CA MET A 111 -19.08 -7.36 -7.61
C MET A 111 -18.33 -6.16 -8.19
N VAL A 112 -17.70 -5.34 -7.35
CA VAL A 112 -16.96 -4.13 -7.77
C VAL A 112 -15.44 -4.31 -7.72
N LEU A 113 -14.93 -5.41 -7.14
CA LEU A 113 -13.48 -5.62 -6.99
C LEU A 113 -12.75 -5.77 -8.32
N ASP A 114 -13.33 -6.45 -9.32
CA ASP A 114 -12.70 -6.62 -10.64
C ASP A 114 -12.35 -5.26 -11.27
N SER A 115 -13.25 -4.28 -11.12
CA SER A 115 -13.01 -2.93 -11.62
C SER A 115 -11.96 -2.22 -10.78
N TYR A 116 -12.10 -2.23 -9.44
CA TYR A 116 -11.19 -1.53 -8.53
C TYR A 116 -9.74 -2.01 -8.63
N PHE A 117 -9.51 -3.32 -8.79
CA PHE A 117 -8.17 -3.90 -8.90
C PHE A 117 -7.39 -3.35 -10.11
N GLY A 118 -8.09 -2.96 -11.17
CA GLY A 118 -7.50 -2.29 -12.34
C GLY A 118 -7.28 -0.78 -12.18
N LEU A 119 -7.75 -0.18 -11.08
CA LEU A 119 -7.76 1.28 -10.84
C LEU A 119 -6.79 1.73 -9.74
N THR A 120 -5.95 0.84 -9.21
CA THR A 120 -4.99 1.12 -8.13
C THR A 120 -3.98 2.22 -8.44
N ARG A 121 -3.78 2.51 -9.74
CA ARG A 121 -2.95 3.62 -10.24
C ARG A 121 -3.62 5.00 -10.17
N LEU A 122 -4.91 5.05 -9.89
CA LEU A 122 -5.62 6.32 -9.67
C LEU A 122 -5.35 6.83 -8.26
N ASN A 123 -5.48 8.14 -8.09
CA ASN A 123 -5.47 8.75 -6.76
C ASN A 123 -6.57 8.09 -5.91
N PHE A 124 -6.26 7.79 -4.66
CA PHE A 124 -7.19 7.21 -3.68
C PHE A 124 -8.52 7.96 -3.52
N GLU A 125 -8.52 9.28 -3.76
CA GLU A 125 -9.71 10.14 -3.69
C GLU A 125 -10.46 10.24 -5.03
N ASP A 126 -10.02 9.52 -6.09
CA ASP A 126 -10.68 9.54 -7.40
C ASP A 126 -12.04 8.83 -7.35
N THR A 127 -13.10 9.49 -7.82
CA THR A 127 -14.47 8.94 -7.79
C THR A 127 -14.67 7.71 -8.69
N ARG A 128 -13.69 7.28 -9.47
CA ARG A 128 -13.77 6.01 -10.21
C ARG A 128 -13.49 4.80 -9.32
N VAL A 129 -12.86 4.97 -8.15
CA VAL A 129 -12.55 3.86 -7.24
C VAL A 129 -13.71 3.48 -6.32
N LEU A 130 -14.80 4.26 -6.34
CA LEU A 130 -15.98 4.13 -5.48
C LEU A 130 -16.44 2.68 -5.30
N TYR A 131 -16.95 2.37 -4.10
CA TYR A 131 -17.40 1.07 -3.63
C TYR A 131 -16.26 0.05 -3.47
N GLY A 132 -15.43 -0.15 -4.49
CA GLY A 132 -14.37 -1.17 -4.45
C GLY A 132 -13.22 -0.82 -3.53
N ASP A 133 -12.99 0.47 -3.29
CA ASP A 133 -12.02 0.98 -2.32
C ASP A 133 -12.40 0.68 -0.86
N VAL A 134 -13.58 0.09 -0.59
CA VAL A 134 -13.99 -0.44 0.71
C VAL A 134 -12.94 -1.38 1.33
N VAL A 135 -12.15 -2.07 0.50
CA VAL A 135 -11.05 -2.93 0.96
C VAL A 135 -10.04 -2.20 1.85
N PHE A 136 -9.84 -0.89 1.64
CA PHE A 136 -9.03 -0.08 2.55
C PHE A 136 -9.65 -0.03 3.96
N TYR A 137 -10.95 0.23 4.06
CA TYR A 137 -11.65 0.29 5.34
C TYR A 137 -11.85 -1.07 5.99
N ILE A 138 -12.00 -2.14 5.20
CA ILE A 138 -11.98 -3.52 5.70
C ILE A 138 -10.61 -3.82 6.33
N MET A 139 -9.51 -3.45 5.66
CA MET A 139 -8.17 -3.58 6.23
C MET A 139 -8.04 -2.80 7.54
N LEU A 140 -8.50 -1.54 7.59
CA LEU A 140 -8.50 -0.76 8.84
C LEU A 140 -9.33 -1.42 9.93
N SER A 141 -10.49 -2.00 9.61
CA SER A 141 -11.32 -2.75 10.57
C SER A 141 -10.60 -3.97 11.13
N ARG A 142 -9.73 -4.61 10.34
CA ARG A 142 -8.91 -5.74 10.80
C ARG A 142 -7.77 -5.32 11.72
N LEU A 143 -7.20 -4.14 11.50
CA LEU A 143 -6.08 -3.61 12.28
C LEU A 143 -6.53 -2.93 13.58
N TYR A 144 -7.61 -2.15 13.49
CA TYR A 144 -8.03 -1.20 14.52
C TYR A 144 -9.44 -1.46 15.05
N GLY A 145 -10.17 -2.43 14.48
CA GLY A 145 -11.58 -2.71 14.79
C GLY A 145 -12.53 -1.74 14.08
N PHE A 146 -13.80 -2.15 13.89
CA PHE A 146 -14.82 -1.36 13.16
C PHE A 146 -15.14 0.02 13.74
N GLY A 147 -14.66 0.36 14.94
CA GLY A 147 -14.86 1.67 15.56
C GLY A 147 -14.27 2.83 14.75
N HIS A 148 -13.25 2.59 13.93
CA HIS A 148 -12.60 3.62 13.11
C HIS A 148 -13.58 4.36 12.20
N ALA A 149 -14.58 3.68 11.63
CA ALA A 149 -15.52 4.29 10.71
C ALA A 149 -16.37 5.34 11.42
N ARG A 150 -16.81 5.04 12.64
CA ARG A 150 -17.53 6.01 13.46
C ARG A 150 -16.64 7.20 13.85
N GLU A 151 -15.42 6.93 14.31
CA GLU A 151 -14.46 7.99 14.68
C GLU A 151 -14.16 8.92 13.50
N LEU A 152 -14.06 8.35 12.28
CA LEU A 152 -13.89 9.11 11.06
C LEU A 152 -15.05 10.09 10.82
N TRP A 153 -16.29 9.61 10.92
CA TRP A 153 -17.49 10.45 10.78
C TRP A 153 -17.62 11.51 11.89
N GLU A 154 -17.20 11.20 13.12
CA GLU A 154 -17.12 12.18 14.20
C GLU A 154 -16.09 13.28 13.87
N GLU A 155 -14.93 12.92 13.31
CA GLU A 155 -13.86 13.86 12.94
C GLU A 155 -14.21 14.70 11.69
N ILE A 156 -15.02 14.19 10.76
CA ILE A 156 -15.52 14.91 9.57
C ILE A 156 -16.22 16.23 9.94
N THR A 157 -16.81 16.31 11.13
CA THR A 157 -17.46 17.54 11.61
C THR A 157 -16.50 18.74 11.66
N ALA A 158 -15.20 18.47 11.88
CA ALA A 158 -14.16 19.48 11.99
C ALA A 158 -13.36 19.68 10.69
N ARG A 159 -13.18 18.64 9.88
CA ARG A 159 -12.33 18.67 8.67
C ARG A 159 -12.83 17.73 7.56
N PRO A 160 -12.45 17.91 6.28
CA PRO A 160 -12.80 16.99 5.20
C PRO A 160 -12.29 15.56 5.42
N GLY A 161 -12.84 14.59 4.70
CA GLY A 161 -12.66 13.15 4.89
C GLY A 161 -11.21 12.67 4.91
N LEU A 162 -10.40 13.08 3.94
CA LEU A 162 -8.98 12.68 3.89
C LEU A 162 -8.19 13.24 5.09
N GLU A 163 -8.45 14.50 5.48
CA GLU A 163 -7.81 15.10 6.66
C GLU A 163 -8.28 14.44 7.96
N ALA A 164 -9.56 14.04 8.03
CA ALA A 164 -10.15 13.31 9.14
C ALA A 164 -9.51 11.93 9.28
N LEU A 165 -9.31 11.24 8.16
CA LEU A 165 -8.63 9.96 8.11
C LEU A 165 -7.17 10.08 8.59
N GLU A 166 -6.45 11.09 8.11
CA GLU A 166 -5.08 11.38 8.56
C GLU A 166 -5.03 11.66 10.08
N ALA A 167 -6.00 12.42 10.61
CA ALA A 167 -6.06 12.72 12.04
C ALA A 167 -6.30 11.47 12.91
N ILE A 168 -7.24 10.60 12.52
CA ILE A 168 -7.54 9.39 13.31
C ILE A 168 -6.42 8.34 13.21
N LEU A 169 -5.72 8.27 12.07
CA LEU A 169 -4.55 7.40 11.90
C LEU A 169 -3.34 7.95 12.67
N GLY A 170 -3.14 9.27 12.66
CA GLY A 170 -2.10 9.93 13.46
C GLY A 170 -2.25 9.67 14.96
N GLY A 171 -3.49 9.63 15.47
CA GLY A 171 -3.80 9.23 16.84
C GLY A 171 -3.41 7.78 17.19
N ARG A 172 -3.20 6.94 16.17
CA ARG A 172 -2.75 5.54 16.27
C ARG A 172 -1.26 5.36 15.96
N GLY A 173 -0.54 6.45 15.70
CA GLY A 173 0.87 6.41 15.28
C GLY A 173 1.05 5.89 13.85
N SER A 174 0.06 6.08 13.00
CA SER A 174 0.09 5.75 11.57
C SER A 174 -0.25 6.99 10.71
N SER A 175 -0.34 6.84 9.39
CA SER A 175 -0.79 7.85 8.43
C SER A 175 -1.54 7.21 7.26
N VAL A 176 -2.24 8.00 6.44
CA VAL A 176 -2.88 7.50 5.22
C VAL A 176 -1.85 6.86 4.29
N GLU A 177 -0.67 7.46 4.17
CA GLU A 177 0.45 6.92 3.37
C GLU A 177 0.84 5.52 3.85
N GLU A 178 1.06 5.34 5.15
CA GLU A 178 1.45 4.05 5.72
C GLU A 178 0.39 2.97 5.53
N GLU A 179 -0.90 3.33 5.63
CA GLU A 179 -1.97 2.36 5.41
C GLU A 179 -2.21 2.07 3.92
N LEU A 180 -1.93 2.99 2.99
CA LEU A 180 -1.96 2.68 1.56
C LEU A 180 -0.82 1.75 1.15
N ILE A 181 0.37 1.94 1.72
CA ILE A 181 1.50 1.02 1.55
C ILE A 181 1.10 -0.37 2.04
N ARG A 182 0.47 -0.45 3.21
CA ARG A 182 -0.05 -1.70 3.76
C ARG A 182 -1.12 -2.31 2.85
N LEU A 183 -2.03 -1.50 2.33
CA LEU A 183 -3.07 -1.95 1.41
C LEU A 183 -2.47 -2.56 0.15
N ALA A 184 -1.47 -1.93 -0.47
CA ALA A 184 -0.76 -2.48 -1.63
C ALA A 184 -0.18 -3.87 -1.33
N GLY A 185 0.39 -4.04 -0.12
CA GLY A 185 0.84 -5.35 0.37
C GLY A 185 -0.27 -6.38 0.52
N TRP A 186 -1.42 -6.00 1.08
CA TRP A 186 -2.57 -6.90 1.28
C TRP A 186 -3.20 -7.30 -0.06
N LEU A 187 -3.39 -6.36 -0.97
CA LEU A 187 -3.91 -6.60 -2.31
C LEU A 187 -2.96 -7.48 -3.14
N GLY A 188 -1.65 -7.25 -3.05
CA GLY A 188 -0.65 -8.10 -3.73
C GLY A 188 -0.63 -9.57 -3.27
N ASN A 189 -1.32 -9.87 -2.15
CA ASN A 189 -1.48 -11.19 -1.57
C ASN A 189 -2.95 -11.66 -1.60
N SER A 190 -3.72 -11.28 -2.62
CA SER A 190 -5.09 -11.77 -2.86
C SER A 190 -5.19 -12.67 -4.09
N GLY A 191 -6.39 -13.18 -4.38
CA GLY A 191 -6.64 -14.06 -5.52
C GLY A 191 -5.80 -15.34 -5.46
N SER A 192 -5.14 -15.68 -6.55
CA SER A 192 -4.22 -16.81 -6.66
C SER A 192 -2.99 -16.70 -5.74
N ARG A 193 -2.67 -15.49 -5.26
CA ARG A 193 -1.55 -15.22 -4.34
C ARG A 193 -1.97 -15.27 -2.87
N THR A 194 -3.23 -15.57 -2.57
CA THR A 194 -3.77 -15.60 -1.21
C THR A 194 -2.94 -16.42 -0.24
N ARG A 195 -2.81 -15.89 0.98
CA ARG A 195 -2.15 -16.55 2.11
C ARG A 195 -3.17 -16.82 3.22
N PRO A 196 -3.68 -18.06 3.35
CA PRO A 196 -4.70 -18.39 4.34
C PRO A 196 -4.33 -17.95 5.75
N GLY A 197 -5.27 -17.27 6.43
CA GLY A 197 -5.08 -16.76 7.79
C GLY A 197 -4.23 -15.47 7.89
N ARG A 198 -3.84 -14.87 6.76
CA ARG A 198 -3.18 -13.56 6.70
C ARG A 198 -3.97 -12.58 5.83
N PHE A 199 -3.78 -11.28 6.04
CA PHE A 199 -4.40 -10.20 5.27
C PHE A 199 -5.95 -10.23 5.31
N PHE A 200 -6.62 -10.11 4.16
CA PHE A 200 -8.08 -10.18 4.06
C PHE A 200 -8.59 -11.60 4.33
N PRO A 201 -9.63 -11.77 5.16
CA PRO A 201 -10.23 -13.08 5.40
C PRO A 201 -10.73 -13.75 4.11
N ASP A 202 -11.29 -12.95 3.20
CA ASP A 202 -11.90 -13.42 1.96
C ASP A 202 -10.99 -13.20 0.73
N ALA A 203 -9.68 -12.99 0.95
CA ALA A 203 -8.68 -12.76 -0.09
C ALA A 203 -8.71 -13.78 -1.24
N ALA A 204 -9.08 -15.04 -0.94
CA ALA A 204 -9.16 -16.11 -1.92
C ALA A 204 -10.26 -15.90 -2.97
N GLY A 205 -11.32 -15.15 -2.62
CA GLY A 205 -12.39 -14.79 -3.54
C GLY A 205 -12.15 -13.49 -4.29
N PHE A 206 -11.08 -12.75 -3.97
CA PHE A 206 -10.75 -11.51 -4.66
C PHE A 206 -10.14 -11.81 -6.05
N PRO A 207 -10.20 -10.85 -6.99
CA PRO A 207 -9.48 -10.94 -8.24
C PRO A 207 -7.96 -11.03 -8.02
N ASP A 208 -7.26 -11.52 -9.04
CA ASP A 208 -5.81 -11.38 -9.11
C ASP A 208 -5.45 -9.92 -9.38
N ILE A 209 -4.45 -9.39 -8.66
CA ILE A 209 -3.91 -8.07 -8.97
C ILE A 209 -3.32 -8.08 -10.38
N PRO A 210 -3.73 -7.13 -11.24
CA PRO A 210 -3.20 -7.05 -12.60
C PRO A 210 -1.80 -6.44 -12.55
N PHE A 211 -0.77 -7.28 -12.64
CA PHE A 211 0.62 -6.85 -12.84
C PHE A 211 0.83 -6.37 -14.29
N ASN A 212 0.18 -5.26 -14.64
CA ASN A 212 0.16 -4.70 -16.00
C ASN A 212 1.54 -4.23 -16.47
N THR A 213 2.46 -4.01 -15.53
CA THR A 213 3.82 -3.58 -15.82
C THR A 213 4.78 -4.74 -15.62
N THR A 214 5.38 -5.19 -16.73
CA THR A 214 6.42 -6.22 -16.71
C THR A 214 7.79 -5.60 -17.03
N ILE A 215 8.74 -5.75 -16.11
CA ILE A 215 10.12 -5.29 -16.29
C ILE A 215 10.94 -6.45 -16.85
N THR A 216 11.30 -6.40 -18.13
CA THR A 216 12.11 -7.44 -18.77
C THR A 216 13.59 -7.29 -18.40
N LEU A 217 14.18 -8.35 -17.86
CA LEU A 217 15.62 -8.41 -17.58
C LEU A 217 16.36 -9.04 -18.77
N ASP A 218 17.38 -8.37 -19.29
CA ASP A 218 18.26 -8.95 -20.31
C ASP A 218 19.24 -9.95 -19.66
N GLY A 219 18.98 -11.25 -19.82
CA GLY A 219 19.66 -12.35 -19.12
C GLY A 219 21.16 -12.56 -19.42
N ASN A 220 21.75 -11.75 -20.30
CA ASN A 220 23.19 -11.78 -20.60
C ASN A 220 23.98 -10.69 -19.90
N ASP A 221 23.31 -9.73 -19.27
CA ASP A 221 23.97 -8.56 -18.72
C ASP A 221 24.23 -8.68 -17.23
N THR A 222 25.49 -9.00 -16.94
CA THR A 222 26.06 -8.86 -15.60
C THR A 222 26.16 -7.39 -15.14
N GLY A 223 25.73 -6.42 -15.98
CA GLY A 223 25.89 -4.99 -15.74
C GLY A 223 24.73 -4.07 -16.17
N ILE A 224 23.64 -4.56 -16.77
CA ILE A 224 22.55 -3.68 -17.24
C ILE A 224 21.43 -3.58 -16.21
N GLN A 225 21.15 -2.33 -15.89
CA GLN A 225 19.96 -1.83 -15.22
C GLN A 225 18.83 -1.84 -16.27
N THR A 226 17.80 -2.68 -16.11
CA THR A 226 16.55 -2.38 -16.81
C THR A 226 15.92 -1.21 -16.07
N VAL A 227 15.69 -0.13 -16.81
CA VAL A 227 15.10 1.11 -16.30
C VAL A 227 13.64 1.14 -16.75
N PHE A 228 12.72 1.05 -15.80
CA PHE A 228 11.32 1.36 -16.04
C PHE A 228 11.03 2.77 -15.54
N GLN A 229 10.41 3.61 -16.37
CA GLN A 229 10.03 4.96 -16.01
C GLN A 229 8.53 5.13 -16.21
N ASN A 230 7.87 5.73 -15.23
CA ASN A 230 6.44 5.99 -15.28
C ASN A 230 6.07 7.13 -14.34
N GLU A 231 4.81 7.54 -14.38
CA GLU A 231 4.21 8.53 -13.49
C GLU A 231 3.09 7.92 -12.65
N LEU A 232 2.97 8.39 -11.40
CA LEU A 232 1.83 8.12 -10.53
C LEU A 232 1.35 9.41 -9.85
N PRO A 233 0.02 9.57 -9.66
CA PRO A 233 -0.52 10.63 -8.82
C PRO A 233 -0.27 10.31 -7.34
N THR A 234 -0.47 11.29 -6.45
CA THR A 234 -0.37 11.06 -5.01
C THR A 234 -1.43 10.08 -4.54
N LEU A 235 -1.16 9.36 -3.45
CA LEU A 235 -2.06 8.36 -2.87
C LEU A 235 -2.46 7.26 -3.87
N ALA A 236 -1.53 6.82 -4.71
CA ALA A 236 -1.76 5.77 -5.70
C ALA A 236 -0.65 4.74 -5.66
N PHE A 237 -0.90 3.56 -6.23
CA PHE A 237 0.13 2.53 -6.34
C PHE A 237 0.06 1.71 -7.64
N GLU A 238 1.23 1.30 -8.11
CA GLU A 238 1.41 0.48 -9.32
C GLU A 238 2.07 -0.85 -8.98
N PHE A 239 1.51 -1.94 -9.50
CA PHE A 239 2.08 -3.27 -9.35
C PHE A 239 3.01 -3.62 -10.50
N LEU A 240 4.20 -4.08 -10.13
CA LEU A 240 5.30 -4.45 -11.02
C LEU A 240 5.55 -5.95 -10.93
N ARG A 241 5.73 -6.59 -12.09
CA ARG A 241 6.23 -7.95 -12.22
C ARG A 241 7.58 -7.94 -12.90
N ILE A 242 8.56 -8.58 -12.29
CA ILE A 242 9.91 -8.70 -12.83
C ILE A 242 10.13 -10.20 -13.05
N PRO A 243 10.05 -10.71 -14.30
CA PRO A 243 10.31 -12.12 -14.57
C PRO A 243 11.77 -12.45 -14.27
N VAL A 244 12.02 -13.52 -13.53
CA VAL A 244 13.37 -13.95 -13.14
C VAL A 244 13.53 -15.44 -13.40
N SER A 245 14.75 -15.88 -13.71
CA SER A 245 15.03 -17.32 -13.68
C SER A 245 15.13 -17.79 -12.23
N PRO A 246 14.72 -19.03 -11.90
CA PRO A 246 14.84 -19.59 -10.53
C PRO A 246 16.27 -19.62 -9.97
N ALA A 247 17.25 -19.38 -10.84
CA ALA A 247 18.66 -19.38 -10.56
C ALA A 247 19.24 -17.97 -10.74
N ALA A 248 18.50 -16.89 -10.45
CA ALA A 248 19.01 -15.52 -10.51
C ALA A 248 18.72 -14.76 -9.23
N SER A 249 19.72 -14.09 -8.68
CA SER A 249 19.48 -13.06 -7.65
C SER A 249 19.16 -11.73 -8.33
N VAL A 250 18.15 -11.03 -7.85
CA VAL A 250 17.68 -9.76 -8.42
C VAL A 250 17.78 -8.63 -7.41
N GLN A 251 18.40 -7.54 -7.82
CA GLN A 251 18.39 -6.28 -7.09
C GLN A 251 17.37 -5.34 -7.72
N VAL A 252 16.56 -4.66 -6.90
CA VAL A 252 15.64 -3.61 -7.33
C VAL A 252 15.91 -2.33 -6.57
N LEU A 253 15.75 -1.17 -7.21
CA LEU A 253 15.92 0.16 -6.63
C LEU A 253 14.84 1.09 -7.19
N LEU A 254 14.22 1.89 -6.34
CA LEU A 254 13.26 2.92 -6.72
C LEU A 254 13.92 4.31 -6.56
N GLU A 255 13.86 5.15 -7.59
CA GLU A 255 14.27 6.56 -7.54
C GLU A 255 13.15 7.45 -8.11
N SER A 256 13.05 8.71 -7.69
CA SER A 256 12.10 9.68 -8.23
C SER A 256 12.80 10.98 -8.66
N GLN A 257 12.17 11.74 -9.56
CA GLN A 257 12.68 13.05 -9.98
C GLN A 257 12.24 14.19 -9.02
N GLY A 258 11.20 13.95 -8.19
CA GLY A 258 10.53 14.95 -7.35
C GLY A 258 11.18 15.23 -5.99
N GLY A 259 12.13 14.39 -5.57
CA GLY A 259 12.80 14.49 -4.28
C GLY A 259 12.28 13.47 -3.26
N GLN A 260 13.18 13.08 -2.37
CA GLN A 260 12.99 11.99 -1.43
C GLN A 260 11.90 12.35 -0.41
N ASN A 261 10.89 11.48 -0.28
CA ASN A 261 10.04 11.23 0.91
C ASN A 261 8.58 10.86 0.62
N ALA A 262 8.16 10.78 -0.65
CA ALA A 262 6.81 10.32 -1.01
C ALA A 262 6.79 8.90 -1.59
N TRP A 263 7.92 8.36 -2.03
CA TRP A 263 7.95 7.11 -2.79
C TRP A 263 8.39 5.92 -1.95
N GLN A 264 7.60 4.86 -1.99
CA GLN A 264 7.85 3.62 -1.27
C GLN A 264 7.65 2.45 -2.21
N GLY A 265 8.62 1.54 -2.25
CA GLY A 265 8.45 0.24 -2.85
C GLY A 265 7.92 -0.75 -1.82
N VAL A 266 7.11 -1.71 -2.25
CA VAL A 266 6.59 -2.77 -1.40
C VAL A 266 6.96 -4.10 -2.03
N SER A 267 7.74 -4.91 -1.31
CA SER A 267 8.08 -6.26 -1.74
C SER A 267 6.88 -7.21 -1.59
N LEU A 268 6.52 -7.95 -2.64
CA LEU A 268 5.47 -8.96 -2.60
C LEU A 268 6.10 -10.34 -2.74
N SER A 269 6.81 -10.77 -1.70
CA SER A 269 7.49 -12.07 -1.72
C SER A 269 6.55 -13.22 -1.33
N ASP A 270 6.84 -14.42 -1.84
CA ASP A 270 6.03 -15.58 -1.52
C ASP A 270 6.30 -16.13 -0.10
N ASP A 271 7.50 -15.87 0.43
CA ASP A 271 8.04 -16.42 1.69
C ASP A 271 8.03 -15.44 2.87
N ASP A 272 8.06 -14.12 2.62
CA ASP A 272 7.95 -13.08 3.65
C ASP A 272 6.51 -12.56 3.73
N PRO A 273 5.79 -12.83 4.82
CA PRO A 273 4.41 -12.39 5.00
C PRO A 273 4.27 -10.89 5.26
N PHE A 274 5.38 -10.16 5.40
CA PHE A 274 5.35 -8.71 5.48
C PHE A 274 5.79 -8.13 4.15
N ALA A 275 4.90 -7.33 3.59
CA ALA A 275 5.24 -6.38 2.56
C ALA A 275 6.15 -5.33 3.21
N GLU A 276 7.44 -5.62 3.37
CA GLU A 276 8.39 -4.68 3.94
C GLU A 276 8.54 -3.52 2.96
N PRO A 277 8.12 -2.30 3.36
CA PRO A 277 8.30 -1.14 2.52
C PRO A 277 9.79 -0.80 2.47
N PHE A 278 10.26 -0.46 1.28
CA PHE A 278 11.58 0.09 1.09
C PHE A 278 11.43 1.52 0.53
N PRO A 279 12.00 2.53 1.19
CA PRO A 279 11.93 3.89 0.68
C PRO A 279 12.73 4.05 -0.61
N GLU A 280 12.40 5.11 -1.32
CA GLU A 280 13.22 5.62 -2.43
C GLU A 280 14.71 5.70 -2.07
N GLY A 281 15.57 5.33 -3.02
CA GLY A 281 17.02 5.29 -2.83
C GLY A 281 17.52 4.03 -2.12
N ILE A 282 16.63 3.11 -1.74
CA ILE A 282 16.99 1.81 -1.16
C ILE A 282 16.90 0.70 -2.20
N ALA A 283 17.99 -0.05 -2.32
CA ALA A 283 18.04 -1.23 -3.14
C ALA A 283 17.67 -2.48 -2.32
N LEU A 284 16.66 -3.23 -2.76
CA LEU A 284 16.31 -4.55 -2.22
C LEU A 284 16.93 -5.65 -3.05
N ASN A 285 17.35 -6.74 -2.40
CA ASN A 285 17.91 -7.92 -3.05
C ASN A 285 17.01 -9.13 -2.79
N TYR A 286 16.73 -9.85 -3.87
CA TYR A 286 15.90 -11.03 -3.93
C TYR A 286 16.76 -12.22 -4.34
N ASP A 287 16.73 -13.30 -3.56
CA ASP A 287 17.50 -14.49 -3.89
C ASP A 287 16.76 -15.40 -4.86
N GLY A 288 17.48 -16.01 -5.81
CA GLY A 288 16.86 -16.86 -6.84
C GLY A 288 16.07 -18.04 -6.26
N GLY A 289 16.49 -18.56 -5.11
CA GLY A 289 15.81 -19.69 -4.45
C GLY A 289 14.43 -19.37 -3.86
N THR A 290 14.09 -18.09 -3.67
CA THR A 290 12.81 -17.65 -3.08
C THR A 290 11.72 -17.39 -4.12
N PHE A 291 12.05 -17.36 -5.42
CA PHE A 291 11.08 -17.03 -6.47
C PHE A 291 11.07 -18.11 -7.54
N ALA A 292 9.90 -18.71 -7.76
CA ALA A 292 9.76 -19.72 -8.81
C ALA A 292 9.95 -19.12 -10.21
N GLU A 293 9.43 -17.92 -10.49
CA GLU A 293 9.39 -17.35 -11.85
C GLU A 293 9.42 -15.80 -11.94
N ALA A 294 9.19 -15.06 -10.83
CA ALA A 294 9.18 -13.60 -10.84
C ALA A 294 9.35 -12.99 -9.44
N VAL A 295 9.90 -11.78 -9.38
CA VAL A 295 9.77 -10.86 -8.25
C VAL A 295 8.57 -9.95 -8.49
N TYR A 296 7.74 -9.77 -7.47
CA TYR A 296 6.58 -8.90 -7.49
C TYR A 296 6.79 -7.74 -6.53
N ALA A 297 6.41 -6.54 -6.95
CA ALA A 297 6.49 -5.35 -6.11
C ALA A 297 5.31 -4.42 -6.37
N ALA A 298 5.06 -3.48 -5.46
CA ALA A 298 4.26 -2.30 -5.72
C ALA A 298 5.11 -1.04 -5.53
N VAL A 299 4.86 0.01 -6.32
CA VAL A 299 5.40 1.35 -6.10
C VAL A 299 4.25 2.22 -5.63
N VAL A 300 4.42 2.87 -4.49
CA VAL A 300 3.40 3.70 -3.84
C VAL A 300 3.91 5.13 -3.80
N LYS A 301 3.09 6.08 -4.27
CA LYS A 301 3.31 7.50 -4.03
C LYS A 301 2.43 7.94 -2.87
N GLY A 302 3.03 8.12 -1.70
CA GLY A 302 2.45 8.68 -0.49
C GLY A 302 2.14 10.17 -0.57
N ALA A 303 1.70 10.76 0.54
CA ALA A 303 1.23 12.14 0.60
C ALA A 303 2.40 13.14 0.60
N ALA A 304 2.82 13.57 -0.59
CA ALA A 304 3.42 14.90 -0.79
C ALA A 304 2.35 15.83 -1.40
N GLN A 305 2.39 17.12 -1.09
CA GLN A 305 1.35 18.11 -1.41
C GLN A 305 0.72 18.02 -2.81
N ALA A 306 -0.60 18.28 -2.87
CA ALA A 306 -1.46 18.39 -4.07
C ALA A 306 -1.40 17.18 -5.03
N ASP A 307 -2.54 16.87 -5.66
CA ASP A 307 -2.63 15.77 -6.63
C ASP A 307 -1.81 16.08 -7.89
N THR A 308 -0.50 15.82 -7.80
CA THR A 308 0.45 16.00 -8.89
C THR A 308 0.86 14.62 -9.42
N LEU A 309 0.85 14.48 -10.73
CA LEU A 309 1.57 13.39 -11.39
C LEU A 309 3.07 13.66 -11.22
N GLU A 310 3.81 12.68 -10.70
CA GLU A 310 5.27 12.74 -10.62
C GLU A 310 5.92 11.49 -11.21
N ASP A 311 7.05 11.72 -11.86
CA ASP A 311 7.87 10.68 -12.45
C ASP A 311 8.65 9.91 -11.39
N TYR A 312 8.64 8.59 -11.54
CA TYR A 312 9.54 7.69 -10.85
C TYR A 312 10.27 6.79 -11.84
N THR A 313 11.41 6.29 -11.39
CA THR A 313 12.25 5.34 -12.11
C THR A 313 12.47 4.12 -11.23
N PHE A 314 12.14 2.95 -11.76
CA PHE A 314 12.39 1.65 -11.12
C PHE A 314 13.52 0.93 -11.86
N TYR A 315 14.59 0.68 -11.13
CA TYR A 315 15.76 -0.04 -11.61
C TYR A 315 15.67 -1.49 -11.16
N ALA A 316 15.88 -2.42 -12.09
CA ALA A 316 16.02 -3.84 -11.77
C ALA A 316 17.28 -4.41 -12.41
N ARG A 317 18.00 -5.24 -11.67
CA ARG A 317 19.23 -5.91 -12.12
C ARG A 317 19.19 -7.37 -11.71
N ALA A 318 19.24 -8.28 -12.68
CA ALA A 318 19.51 -9.69 -12.41
C ALA A 318 21.01 -9.98 -12.40
N SER A 319 21.40 -10.93 -11.58
CA SER A 319 22.69 -11.61 -11.62
C SER A 319 22.44 -13.11 -11.66
N GLN A 320 23.19 -13.85 -12.49
CA GLN A 320 23.12 -15.31 -12.47
C GLN A 320 23.51 -15.80 -11.07
N SER A 321 22.72 -16.73 -10.51
CA SER A 321 23.04 -17.38 -9.24
C SER A 321 24.42 -18.00 -9.40
N ASP A 322 25.35 -17.57 -8.57
CA ASP A 322 26.60 -18.29 -8.44
C ASP A 322 26.30 -19.57 -7.65
N PRO A 323 26.62 -20.77 -8.17
CA PRO A 323 26.55 -22.02 -7.42
C PRO A 323 27.35 -21.99 -6.09
N ALA A 324 28.21 -20.99 -5.90
CA ALA A 324 28.95 -20.71 -4.67
C ALA A 324 28.20 -19.83 -3.63
N GLY A 325 26.94 -19.44 -3.86
CA GLY A 325 26.16 -18.65 -2.90
C GLY A 325 26.47 -17.15 -2.89
N ARG A 326 26.93 -16.57 -4.01
CA ARG A 326 27.10 -15.12 -4.18
C ARG A 326 25.79 -14.32 -4.28
N GLY A 327 24.62 -14.96 -4.17
CA GLY A 327 23.37 -14.26 -3.84
C GLY A 327 23.40 -13.64 -2.43
N ASN A 328 24.24 -14.19 -1.54
CA ASN A 328 24.44 -13.70 -0.17
C ASN A 328 25.56 -12.66 -0.03
N LEU A 329 25.71 -11.74 -0.99
CA LEU A 329 26.67 -10.65 -0.84
C LEU A 329 26.12 -9.59 0.12
N PRO A 330 26.89 -9.19 1.13
CA PRO A 330 26.53 -8.09 1.99
C PRO A 330 26.32 -6.82 1.19
N PHE A 331 25.34 -6.02 1.60
CA PHE A 331 25.03 -4.74 0.96
C PHE A 331 24.69 -3.70 2.00
N ALA A 332 24.91 -2.43 1.66
CA ALA A 332 24.67 -1.30 2.54
C ALA A 332 23.52 -0.44 1.99
N TYR A 333 22.62 0.01 2.86
CA TYR A 333 21.50 0.89 2.53
C TYR A 333 21.19 1.88 3.68
N PRO A 334 20.64 3.06 3.37
CA PRO A 334 20.50 3.62 2.03
C PRO A 334 21.86 3.90 1.40
N ASN A 335 21.95 3.81 0.08
CA ASN A 335 23.20 4.02 -0.65
C ASN A 335 22.92 4.39 -2.11
N PRO A 336 23.06 5.66 -2.50
CA PRO A 336 23.56 6.79 -1.69
C PRO A 336 22.63 7.22 -0.54
N LEU A 337 23.23 7.63 0.59
CA LEU A 337 22.53 8.38 1.64
C LEU A 337 22.55 9.87 1.26
N HIS A 338 21.38 10.49 1.16
CA HIS A 338 21.23 11.89 0.76
C HIS A 338 20.64 12.77 1.87
N PRO A 339 20.79 14.12 1.79
CA PRO A 339 20.29 15.04 2.82
C PRO A 339 18.76 15.02 2.96
N GLY A 340 18.04 14.53 1.94
CA GLY A 340 16.59 14.39 1.93
C GLY A 340 16.07 13.06 2.49
N SER A 341 16.94 12.07 2.75
CA SER A 341 16.54 10.75 3.23
C SER A 341 16.05 10.82 4.69
N ARG A 342 14.95 10.11 5.02
CA ARG A 342 14.50 9.93 6.42
C ARG A 342 15.45 9.06 7.27
N ALA A 343 16.38 8.36 6.64
CA ALA A 343 17.36 7.51 7.31
C ALA A 343 18.50 8.35 7.91
N SER A 344 18.79 8.14 9.19
CA SER A 344 19.90 8.79 9.91
C SER A 344 21.13 7.87 10.08
N GLU A 345 21.04 6.65 9.57
CA GLU A 345 22.05 5.61 9.67
C GLU A 345 22.09 4.78 8.38
N ILE A 346 23.19 4.04 8.19
CA ILE A 346 23.35 3.06 7.12
C ILE A 346 23.33 1.66 7.72
N THR A 347 22.41 0.84 7.26
CA THR A 347 22.33 -0.58 7.58
C THR A 347 23.15 -1.37 6.59
N ILE A 348 23.95 -2.32 7.08
CA ILE A 348 24.67 -3.30 6.27
C ILE A 348 24.09 -4.66 6.59
N GLU A 349 23.49 -5.28 5.59
CA GLU A 349 22.71 -6.50 5.72
C GLU A 349 23.32 -7.64 4.91
N ASN A 350 22.81 -8.84 5.15
CA ASN A 350 23.28 -10.10 4.58
C ASN A 350 24.74 -10.42 4.94
N LEU A 351 25.14 -10.01 6.14
CA LEU A 351 26.45 -10.37 6.69
C LEU A 351 26.51 -11.88 6.93
N PRO A 352 27.65 -12.53 6.65
CA PRO A 352 27.88 -13.87 7.13
C PRO A 352 27.89 -13.86 8.66
N THR A 353 27.32 -14.90 9.26
CA THR A 353 27.16 -15.04 10.71
C THR A 353 28.49 -14.83 11.44
N GLY A 354 28.49 -13.92 12.43
CA GLY A 354 29.65 -13.64 13.28
C GLY A 354 30.76 -12.81 12.62
N LYS A 355 30.54 -12.24 11.44
CA LYS A 355 31.52 -11.39 10.75
C LYS A 355 31.33 -9.92 11.07
N LYS A 356 32.44 -9.23 11.34
CA LYS A 356 32.46 -7.78 11.53
C LYS A 356 32.55 -7.05 10.19
N VAL A 357 32.18 -5.78 10.22
CA VAL A 357 32.27 -4.89 9.07
C VAL A 357 33.24 -3.76 9.36
N LEU A 358 34.22 -3.59 8.49
CA LEU A 358 35.16 -2.47 8.51
C LEU A 358 34.68 -1.38 7.55
N ILE A 359 34.52 -0.16 8.05
CA ILE A 359 34.21 1.00 7.22
C ILE A 359 35.50 1.77 6.91
N LEU A 360 35.74 2.04 5.63
CA LEU A 360 36.89 2.79 5.12
C LEU A 360 36.43 4.05 4.38
N ASN A 361 37.26 5.09 4.36
CA ASN A 361 37.06 6.25 3.50
C ASN A 361 37.54 5.96 2.06
N GLY A 362 37.34 6.91 1.14
CA GLY A 362 37.78 6.79 -0.26
C GLY A 362 39.30 6.70 -0.47
N SER A 363 40.10 7.00 0.55
CA SER A 363 41.56 6.81 0.56
C SER A 363 41.98 5.45 1.12
N GLY A 364 41.03 4.65 1.63
CA GLY A 364 41.28 3.36 2.26
C GLY A 364 41.59 3.43 3.76
N ASP A 365 41.51 4.61 4.38
CA ASP A 365 41.73 4.73 5.83
C ASP A 365 40.52 4.23 6.60
N ARG A 366 40.77 3.58 7.73
CA ARG A 366 39.73 3.09 8.63
C ARG A 366 38.96 4.22 9.28
N VAL A 367 37.63 4.18 9.13
CA VAL A 367 36.67 5.09 9.75
C VAL A 367 36.11 4.50 11.05
N THR A 368 35.57 3.28 10.98
CA THR A 368 35.02 2.56 12.15
C THR A 368 34.95 1.04 11.90
N VAL A 369 34.65 0.26 12.93
CA VAL A 369 34.35 -1.18 12.82
C VAL A 369 33.03 -1.45 13.52
N LEU A 370 32.16 -2.18 12.84
CA LEU A 370 30.81 -2.50 13.26
C LEU A 370 30.73 -4.00 13.56
N ASP A 371 30.09 -4.35 14.67
CA ASP A 371 29.99 -5.73 15.15
C ASP A 371 28.51 -6.11 15.27
N PRO A 372 28.00 -7.00 14.38
CA PRO A 372 26.61 -7.44 14.45
C PRO A 372 26.36 -8.45 15.59
N GLY A 373 27.41 -8.90 16.29
CA GLY A 373 27.34 -9.96 17.29
C GLY A 373 27.44 -11.36 16.68
N PRO A 374 27.42 -12.42 17.53
CA PRO A 374 27.78 -13.78 17.12
C PRO A 374 26.88 -14.38 16.05
N GLU A 375 25.58 -14.09 16.12
CA GLU A 375 24.56 -14.60 15.19
C GLU A 375 24.06 -13.51 14.22
N GLY A 376 24.57 -12.27 14.36
CA GLY A 376 24.03 -11.13 13.66
C GLY A 376 24.39 -11.15 12.17
N ARG A 377 23.37 -10.95 11.34
CA ARG A 377 23.50 -10.83 9.87
C ARG A 377 23.27 -9.41 9.36
N ARG A 378 23.12 -8.46 10.28
CA ARG A 378 22.81 -7.05 10.04
C ARG A 378 23.55 -6.18 11.05
N VAL A 379 24.08 -5.05 10.62
CA VAL A 379 24.67 -4.03 11.51
C VAL A 379 24.28 -2.62 11.05
N PHE A 380 24.23 -1.69 11.99
CA PHE A 380 23.87 -0.30 11.74
C PHE A 380 25.09 0.59 11.92
N TRP A 381 25.25 1.56 11.03
CA TRP A 381 26.27 2.58 11.08
C TRP A 381 25.63 3.96 11.23
N ASP A 382 25.84 4.57 12.39
CA ASP A 382 25.36 5.90 12.77
C ASP A 382 26.06 7.07 12.06
N LEU A 383 26.85 6.78 11.02
CA LEU A 383 27.61 7.75 10.24
C LEU A 383 28.66 8.52 11.06
N ASN A 384 29.09 7.95 12.18
CA ASN A 384 30.20 8.47 12.97
C ASN A 384 31.45 7.62 12.77
N ASN A 385 32.62 8.26 12.92
CA ASN A 385 33.89 7.58 13.01
C ASN A 385 34.09 6.94 14.39
N SER A 386 35.22 6.25 14.60
CA SER A 386 35.56 5.62 15.89
C SER A 386 35.71 6.59 17.07
N GLN A 387 35.77 7.89 16.82
CA GLN A 387 35.84 8.98 17.79
C GLN A 387 34.45 9.58 18.08
N ASN A 388 33.39 8.99 17.50
CA ASN A 388 32.01 9.47 17.60
C ASN A 388 31.81 10.85 16.94
N GLU A 389 32.60 11.16 15.91
CA GLU A 389 32.47 12.38 15.11
C GLU A 389 31.82 12.05 13.77
N PRO A 390 30.92 12.92 13.27
CA PRO A 390 30.14 12.64 12.07
C PRO A 390 31.00 12.74 10.81
N VAL A 391 30.87 11.79 9.89
CA VAL A 391 31.73 11.67 8.69
C VAL A 391 31.30 12.58 7.53
N ALA A 392 32.23 13.10 6.72
CA ALA A 392 31.90 14.03 5.63
C ALA A 392 31.18 13.36 4.44
N SER A 393 30.60 14.17 3.55
CA SER A 393 30.13 13.69 2.23
C SER A 393 31.28 13.05 1.46
N GLY A 394 31.02 11.92 0.81
CA GLY A 394 32.03 11.20 0.03
C GLY A 394 31.72 9.72 -0.16
N VAL A 395 32.65 9.01 -0.80
CA VAL A 395 32.59 7.57 -0.98
C VAL A 395 33.34 6.88 0.16
N TYR A 396 32.67 5.92 0.76
CA TYR A 396 33.15 5.00 1.78
C TYR A 396 33.10 3.57 1.22
N LEU A 397 33.84 2.67 1.83
CA LEU A 397 33.81 1.24 1.53
C LEU A 397 33.42 0.49 2.81
N PHE A 398 32.56 -0.51 2.69
CA PHE A 398 32.43 -1.52 3.73
C PHE A 398 33.17 -2.78 3.28
N VAL A 399 33.91 -3.37 4.21
CA VAL A 399 34.68 -4.60 4.00
C VAL A 399 34.27 -5.61 5.07
N VAL A 400 33.87 -6.81 4.65
CA VAL A 400 33.48 -7.86 5.58
C VAL A 400 34.70 -8.70 5.97
N ASP A 401 34.87 -8.91 7.27
CA ASP A 401 36.10 -9.48 7.81
C ASP A 401 36.37 -10.90 7.29
N GLY A 402 37.54 -11.07 6.65
CA GLY A 402 37.99 -12.33 6.07
C GLY A 402 37.25 -12.77 4.80
N GLU A 403 36.54 -11.88 4.11
CA GLU A 403 35.78 -12.18 2.89
C GLU A 403 36.14 -11.17 1.77
N GLU A 404 37.14 -11.49 0.94
CA GLU A 404 37.64 -10.57 -0.10
C GLU A 404 36.59 -10.17 -1.16
N ASP A 405 35.64 -11.06 -1.44
CA ASP A 405 34.59 -10.86 -2.45
C ASP A 405 33.30 -10.22 -1.87
N LYS A 406 33.22 -9.97 -0.56
CA LYS A 406 31.98 -9.57 0.15
C LYS A 406 32.02 -8.12 0.65
N ASN A 407 32.41 -7.22 -0.24
CA ASN A 407 32.66 -5.82 0.05
C ASN A 407 31.80 -4.92 -0.83
N GLY A 408 31.57 -3.67 -0.42
CA GLY A 408 30.78 -2.74 -1.20
C GLY A 408 31.13 -1.28 -0.95
N LYS A 409 30.52 -0.41 -1.75
CA LYS A 409 30.71 1.04 -1.66
C LYS A 409 29.51 1.65 -0.97
N ILE A 410 29.73 2.74 -0.25
CA ILE A 410 28.70 3.56 0.38
C ILE A 410 28.95 5.00 -0.08
N MET A 411 27.93 5.67 -0.58
CA MET A 411 28.00 7.09 -0.93
C MET A 411 27.19 7.89 0.08
N ILE A 412 27.81 8.92 0.67
CA ILE A 412 27.17 9.85 1.59
C ILE A 412 27.17 11.24 0.97
N VAL A 413 26.00 11.87 0.95
CA VAL A 413 25.79 13.25 0.53
C VAL A 413 25.10 13.96 1.69
N ARG A 414 25.79 14.94 2.29
CA ARG A 414 25.28 15.87 3.30
C ARG A 414 25.14 17.27 2.74
#